data_AF-A0A5J4S488-F1
#
_entry.id   AF-A0A5J4S488-F1
#
_cell.length_a   1.000
_cell.length_b   1.000
_cell.length_c   1.000
_cell.angle_alpha   90.00
_cell.angle_beta   90.00
_cell.angle_gamma   90.00
#
_symmetry.space_group_name_H-M   'P 1'
#
loop_
_entity.id
_entity.type
_entity.pdbx_description
1 polymer ?
#
loop_
_entity_poly.entity_id
_entity_poly.type
_entity_poly.pdbx_seq_one_letter_code
_entity_poly.pdbx_strand_id
1 'polypeptide(L)'
;MIVLATEHSGKGIGRMYGKVISHASTKELVGFMKALIDKESKVKTDAWVSYKPLRGHFGNLVQVPSGKKGENFPQMHRVIMGFKGWLRGMHHSVKHLQAYIDEYSYRFNRSAMKEGIFDNLLSNC
;
A
#
# COMPACT_ATOMS: atom_id res chain seq x y z
N MET A 1 -13.85 -0.37 -2.93
CA MET A 1 -12.69 -1.29 -3.04
C MET A 1 -11.46 -0.62 -2.41
N ILE A 2 -10.40 -1.35 -2.07
CA ILE A 2 -9.17 -0.77 -1.50
C ILE A 2 -7.98 -1.19 -2.36
N VAL A 3 -7.07 -0.26 -2.64
CA VAL A 3 -5.74 -0.55 -3.18
C VAL A 3 -4.73 -0.36 -2.07
N LEU A 4 -3.82 -1.32 -1.92
CA LEU A 4 -2.70 -1.24 -0.98
C LEU A 4 -1.39 -1.33 -1.76
N ALA A 5 -0.42 -0.53 -1.35
CA ALA A 5 0.95 -0.57 -1.83
C ALA A 5 1.88 -0.75 -0.63
N THR A 6 2.86 -1.63 -0.78
CA THR A 6 3.86 -1.91 0.26
C THR A 6 5.26 -1.75 -0.32
N GLU A 7 6.09 -0.97 0.35
CA GLU A 7 7.50 -0.81 0.05
C GLU A 7 8.30 -1.92 0.74
N HIS A 8 9.10 -2.65 -0.03
CA HIS A 8 9.99 -3.68 0.49
C HIS A 8 11.37 -3.09 0.77
N SER A 9 11.75 -3.01 2.04
CA SER A 9 13.13 -2.77 2.48
C SER A 9 13.80 -4.11 2.76
N GLY A 10 15.11 -4.26 2.61
CA GLY A 10 15.80 -5.57 2.71
C GLY A 10 15.54 -6.40 3.99
N LYS A 11 14.92 -5.82 5.03
CA LYS A 11 14.53 -6.49 6.28
C LYS A 11 13.03 -6.80 6.41
N GLY A 12 12.19 -6.41 5.44
CA GLY A 12 10.74 -6.59 5.50
C GLY A 12 9.97 -5.47 4.80
N ILE A 13 8.74 -5.22 5.23
CA ILE A 13 7.95 -4.11 4.69
C ILE A 13 8.38 -2.84 5.43
N GLY A 14 8.94 -1.88 4.69
CA GLY A 14 9.37 -0.60 5.25
C GLY A 14 8.21 0.35 5.42
N ARG A 15 7.37 0.46 4.39
CA ARG A 15 6.21 1.37 4.37
C ARG A 15 5.00 0.71 3.75
N MET A 16 3.83 1.15 4.15
CA MET A 16 2.57 0.82 3.51
C MET A 16 1.73 2.06 3.25
N TYR A 17 0.95 1.99 2.18
CA TYR A 17 0.02 3.03 1.75
C TYR A 17 -1.26 2.37 1.28
N GLY A 18 -2.40 3.05 1.47
CA GLY A 18 -3.68 2.53 1.04
C GLY A 18 -4.65 3.59 0.61
N LYS A 19 -5.51 3.26 -0.34
CA LYS A 19 -6.57 4.15 -0.81
C LYS A 19 -7.86 3.39 -1.09
N VAL A 20 -8.97 3.91 -0.59
CA VAL A 20 -10.32 3.50 -0.97
C VAL A 20 -10.57 4.03 -2.37
N ILE A 21 -10.92 3.13 -3.28
CA ILE A 21 -11.33 3.48 -4.64
C ILE A 21 -12.77 3.03 -4.89
N SER A 22 -13.54 3.95 -5.44
CA SER A 22 -15.00 3.93 -5.53
C SER A 22 -15.48 2.89 -6.52
N HIS A 23 -14.85 2.85 -7.70
CA HIS A 23 -15.42 2.15 -8.86
C HIS A 23 -14.51 1.06 -9.45
N ALA A 24 -13.53 0.57 -8.70
CA ALA A 24 -12.49 -0.31 -9.23
C ALA A 24 -11.89 0.21 -10.55
N SER A 25 -11.93 1.54 -10.72
CA SER A 25 -11.73 2.15 -12.01
C SER A 25 -10.23 2.18 -12.29
N THR A 26 -9.88 1.81 -13.51
CA THR A 26 -8.48 1.84 -13.95
C THR A 26 -7.88 3.24 -13.82
N LYS A 27 -8.68 4.30 -13.98
CA LYS A 27 -8.22 5.70 -13.83
C LYS A 27 -7.79 6.03 -12.39
N GLU A 28 -8.61 5.70 -11.39
CA GLU A 28 -8.26 5.95 -9.98
C GLU A 28 -7.04 5.14 -9.55
N LEU A 29 -6.95 3.88 -9.96
CA LEU A 29 -5.82 3.00 -9.70
C LEU A 29 -4.52 3.55 -10.31
N VAL A 30 -4.57 3.91 -11.59
CA VAL A 30 -3.44 4.47 -12.32
C VAL A 30 -2.99 5.77 -11.67
N GLY A 31 -3.91 6.67 -11.33
CA GLY A 31 -3.61 7.92 -10.65
C GLY A 31 -2.94 7.71 -9.29
N PHE A 32 -3.46 6.77 -8.49
CA PHE A 32 -2.87 6.41 -7.20
C PHE A 32 -1.44 5.89 -7.35
N MET A 33 -1.21 4.94 -8.27
CA MET A 33 0.13 4.36 -8.46
C MET A 33 1.14 5.39 -8.97
N LYS A 34 0.75 6.24 -9.92
CA LYS A 34 1.63 7.30 -10.46
C LYS A 34 1.99 8.36 -9.43
N ALA A 35 1.08 8.67 -8.51
CA ALA A 35 1.34 9.66 -7.46
C ALA A 35 2.25 9.12 -6.35
N LEU A 36 2.23 7.80 -6.12
CA LEU A 36 2.92 7.17 -4.99
C LEU A 36 4.27 6.57 -5.36
N ILE A 37 4.39 6.03 -6.58
CA ILE A 37 5.52 5.19 -6.99
C ILE A 37 6.34 5.91 -8.04
N ASP A 38 7.66 5.99 -7.81
CA ASP A 38 8.59 6.53 -8.80
C ASP A 38 8.65 5.64 -10.06
N LYS A 39 8.81 6.27 -11.22
CA LYS A 39 8.75 5.61 -12.53
C LYS A 39 9.77 4.47 -12.69
N GLU A 40 10.94 4.61 -12.07
CA GLU A 40 12.05 3.65 -12.18
C GLU A 40 11.95 2.51 -11.14
N SER A 41 10.97 2.58 -10.24
CA SER A 41 10.75 1.58 -9.20
C SER A 41 10.41 0.19 -9.77
N LYS A 42 10.90 -0.87 -9.12
CA LYS A 42 10.51 -2.25 -9.41
C LYS A 42 9.14 -2.53 -8.78
N VAL A 43 8.10 -2.57 -9.61
CA VAL A 43 6.73 -2.76 -9.14
C VAL A 43 6.25 -4.18 -9.42
N LYS A 44 5.82 -4.89 -8.38
CA LYS A 44 5.17 -6.20 -8.52
C LYS A 44 3.68 -6.06 -8.22
N THR A 45 2.82 -6.33 -9.19
CA THR A 45 1.35 -6.32 -9.01
C THR A 45 0.77 -7.69 -9.27
N ASP A 46 -0.49 -7.87 -8.86
CA ASP A 46 -1.25 -9.04 -9.31
C ASP A 46 -1.53 -8.96 -10.83
N ALA A 47 -2.07 -10.03 -11.40
CA ALA A 47 -2.39 -10.13 -12.82
C ALA A 47 -3.74 -9.49 -13.22
N TRP A 48 -4.27 -8.55 -12.44
CA TRP A 48 -5.54 -7.90 -12.75
C TRP A 48 -5.44 -7.00 -13.97
N VAL A 49 -6.44 -7.08 -14.85
CA VAL A 49 -6.48 -6.42 -16.16
C VAL A 49 -6.34 -4.90 -16.07
N SER A 50 -6.82 -4.31 -14.98
CA SER A 50 -6.73 -2.86 -14.73
C SER A 50 -5.29 -2.33 -14.65
N TYR A 51 -4.29 -3.19 -14.43
CA TYR A 51 -2.88 -2.78 -14.44
C TYR A 51 -2.29 -2.67 -15.85
N LYS A 52 -2.98 -3.11 -16.92
CA LYS A 52 -2.45 -3.08 -18.30
C LYS A 52 -1.94 -1.69 -18.74
N PRO A 53 -2.64 -0.57 -18.50
CA PRO A 53 -2.17 0.75 -18.93
C PRO A 53 -0.89 1.23 -18.24
N LEU A 54 -0.48 0.57 -17.15
CA LEU A 54 0.70 0.94 -16.38
C LEU A 54 1.99 0.35 -16.93
N ARG A 55 1.92 -0.65 -17.81
CA ARG A 55 3.11 -1.27 -18.43
C ARG A 55 3.92 -0.29 -19.27
N GLY A 56 3.28 0.71 -19.88
CA GLY A 56 3.98 1.76 -20.62
C GLY A 56 4.53 2.89 -19.72
N HIS A 57 4.12 2.94 -18.46
CA HIS A 57 4.57 3.98 -17.52
C HIS A 57 5.71 3.50 -16.64
N PHE A 58 5.58 2.32 -16.03
CA PHE A 58 6.60 1.72 -15.17
C PHE A 58 7.40 0.69 -15.96
N GLY A 59 8.65 1.03 -16.30
CA GLY A 59 9.52 0.16 -17.12
C GLY A 59 9.84 -1.18 -16.45
N ASN A 60 9.81 -1.22 -15.11
CA ASN A 60 10.15 -2.39 -14.30
C ASN A 60 8.92 -3.06 -13.66
N LEU A 61 7.73 -2.92 -14.25
CA LEU A 61 6.50 -3.50 -13.72
C LEU A 61 6.33 -4.97 -14.12
N VAL A 62 6.20 -5.84 -13.12
CA VAL A 62 5.96 -7.27 -13.28
C VAL A 62 4.58 -7.63 -12.72
N GLN A 63 3.77 -8.30 -13.54
CA GLN A 63 2.46 -8.82 -13.14
C GLN A 63 2.58 -10.32 -12.90
N VAL A 64 2.20 -10.76 -11.71
CA VAL A 64 2.20 -12.19 -11.35
C VAL A 64 0.80 -12.54 -10.82
N PRO A 65 0.19 -13.66 -11.21
CA PRO A 65 -1.06 -14.11 -10.57
C PRO A 65 -0.90 -14.13 -9.05
N SER A 66 -1.95 -13.81 -8.29
CA SER A 66 -1.86 -13.86 -6.82
C SER A 66 -1.52 -15.27 -6.30
N GLY A 67 -1.77 -16.30 -7.11
CA GLY A 67 -1.55 -17.71 -6.73
C GLY A 67 -2.68 -18.25 -5.85
N LYS A 68 -2.57 -19.50 -5.41
CA LYS A 68 -3.59 -20.13 -4.56
C LYS A 68 -3.61 -19.42 -3.21
N LYS A 69 -4.74 -18.78 -2.88
CA LYS A 69 -4.89 -17.97 -1.65
C LYS A 69 -3.85 -16.85 -1.49
N GLY A 70 -3.28 -16.33 -2.58
CA GLY A 70 -2.39 -15.17 -2.50
C GLY A 70 -0.94 -15.45 -2.13
N GLU A 71 -0.49 -16.69 -2.28
CA GLU A 71 0.88 -17.14 -1.94
C GLU A 71 2.02 -16.33 -2.57
N ASN A 72 1.77 -15.65 -3.70
CA ASN A 72 2.77 -14.81 -4.37
C ASN A 72 2.98 -13.44 -3.71
N PHE A 73 2.15 -13.08 -2.73
CA PHE A 73 2.17 -11.81 -2.01
C PHE A 73 2.04 -11.98 -0.47
N PRO A 74 2.86 -12.84 0.17
CA PRO A 74 2.67 -13.23 1.57
C PRO A 74 2.83 -12.05 2.53
N GLN A 75 3.73 -11.11 2.19
CA GLN A 75 3.98 -9.90 2.97
C GLN A 75 2.78 -8.94 2.92
N MET A 76 2.19 -8.73 1.74
CA MET A 76 0.96 -7.94 1.58
C MET A 76 -0.19 -8.55 2.39
N HIS A 77 -0.36 -9.88 2.35
CA HIS A 77 -1.36 -10.57 3.16
C HIS A 77 -1.15 -10.38 4.67
N ARG A 78 0.10 -10.39 5.14
CA ARG A 78 0.42 -10.11 6.55
C ARG A 78 -0.04 -8.70 6.95
N VAL A 79 0.21 -7.68 6.12
CA VAL A 79 -0.25 -6.30 6.37
C VAL A 79 -1.77 -6.23 6.40
N ILE A 80 -2.44 -6.85 5.43
CA ILE A 80 -3.92 -6.87 5.37
C ILE A 80 -4.50 -7.52 6.63
N MET A 81 -3.94 -8.65 7.07
CA MET A 81 -4.39 -9.33 8.30
C MET A 81 -4.13 -8.46 9.54
N GLY A 82 -2.97 -7.81 9.62
CA GLY A 82 -2.64 -6.88 10.70
C GLY A 82 -3.62 -5.70 10.77
N PHE A 83 -3.91 -5.07 9.63
CA PHE A 83 -4.89 -3.98 9.55
C PHE A 83 -6.29 -4.44 9.97
N LYS A 84 -6.76 -5.59 9.49
CA LYS A 84 -8.05 -6.16 9.91
C LYS A 84 -8.11 -6.48 11.40
N GLY A 85 -7.03 -7.02 11.96
CA GLY A 85 -6.90 -7.31 13.38
C GLY A 85 -6.97 -6.03 14.23
N TRP A 86 -6.23 -4.99 13.80
CA TRP A 86 -6.24 -3.68 14.44
C TRP A 86 -7.62 -3.03 14.40
N LEU A 87 -8.29 -3.03 13.24
CA LEU A 87 -9.66 -2.54 13.12
C LEU A 87 -10.60 -3.23 14.08
N ARG A 88 -10.58 -4.57 14.12
CA ARG A 88 -11.48 -5.37 14.97
C ARG A 88 -11.17 -5.23 16.46
N GLY A 89 -9.91 -5.01 16.83
CA GLY A 89 -9.49 -4.89 18.22
C GLY A 89 -9.72 -3.49 18.81
N MET A 90 -9.51 -2.43 18.02
CA MET A 90 -9.56 -1.05 18.52
C MET A 90 -10.87 -0.34 18.22
N HIS A 91 -11.57 -0.71 17.14
CA HIS A 91 -12.72 0.06 16.65
C HIS A 91 -13.99 -0.80 16.63
N HIS A 92 -15.03 -0.32 17.30
CA HIS A 92 -16.34 -0.97 17.33
C HIS A 92 -17.07 -0.89 15.99
N SER A 93 -16.85 0.18 15.22
CA SER A 93 -17.43 0.36 13.88
C SER A 93 -16.53 1.20 13.01
N VAL A 94 -16.62 1.00 11.69
CA VAL A 94 -15.82 1.71 10.67
C VAL A 94 -16.77 2.51 9.79
N LYS A 95 -16.77 3.84 9.95
CA LYS A 95 -17.59 4.76 9.14
C LYS A 95 -16.81 5.36 7.98
N HIS A 96 -15.60 5.86 8.25
CA HIS A 96 -14.74 6.53 7.28
C HIS A 96 -13.50 5.70 6.99
N LEU A 97 -13.65 4.65 6.18
CA LEU A 97 -12.59 3.65 5.94
C LEU A 97 -11.23 4.25 5.53
N GLN A 98 -11.22 5.31 4.71
CA GLN A 98 -9.97 5.97 4.31
C GLN A 98 -9.21 6.54 5.51
N ALA A 99 -9.90 7.20 6.45
CA ALA A 99 -9.26 7.78 7.63
C ALA A 99 -8.57 6.70 8.50
N TYR A 100 -9.18 5.52 8.64
CA TYR A 100 -8.55 4.40 9.33
C TYR A 100 -7.35 3.83 8.58
N ILE A 101 -7.39 3.82 7.25
CA ILE A 101 -6.24 3.40 6.44
C ILE A 101 -5.10 4.40 6.60
N ASP A 102 -5.39 5.71 6.58
CA ASP A 102 -4.39 6.76 6.74
C ASP A 102 -3.76 6.69 8.15
N GLU A 103 -4.57 6.52 9.19
CA GLU A 103 -4.10 6.35 10.56
C GLU A 103 -3.23 5.10 10.71
N TYR A 104 -3.67 3.95 10.18
CA TYR A 104 -2.91 2.72 10.27
C TYR A 104 -1.61 2.81 9.47
N SER A 105 -1.63 3.42 8.29
CA SER A 105 -0.44 3.64 7.46
C SER A 105 0.55 4.53 8.19
N TYR A 106 0.09 5.62 8.81
CA TYR A 106 0.92 6.50 9.62
C TYR A 106 1.57 5.74 10.78
N ARG A 107 0.79 5.01 11.59
CA ARG A 107 1.30 4.20 12.70
C ARG A 107 2.31 3.14 12.24
N PHE A 108 2.00 2.43 11.16
CA PHE A 108 2.87 1.40 10.60
C PHE A 108 4.21 2.01 10.15
N ASN A 109 4.16 3.04 9.31
CA ASN A 109 5.34 3.68 8.76
C ASN A 109 6.18 4.33 9.87
N ARG A 110 5.53 4.95 10.86
CA ARG A 110 6.19 5.57 12.01
C ARG A 110 6.90 4.57 12.91
N SER A 111 6.35 3.37 13.10
CA SER A 111 6.98 2.34 13.94
C SER A 111 8.34 1.86 13.40
N ALA A 112 8.58 2.03 12.10
CA ALA A 112 9.87 1.76 11.47
C ALA A 112 10.86 2.95 11.54
N MET A 113 10.39 4.14 11.93
CA MET A 113 11.23 5.35 12.03
C MET A 113 11.95 5.38 13.37
N LYS A 114 13.26 5.63 13.33
CA LYS A 114 14.11 5.68 14.53
C LYS A 114 14.14 7.06 15.21
N GLU A 115 13.81 8.12 14.48
CA GLU A 115 13.94 9.51 14.92
C GLU A 115 12.66 10.04 15.56
N GLY A 116 12.76 11.05 16.43
CA GLY A 116 11.62 11.71 17.07
C GLY A 116 10.68 12.40 16.08
N ILE A 117 9.44 12.72 16.50
CA ILE A 117 8.48 13.44 15.62
C ILE A 117 9.06 14.81 15.25
N PHE A 118 9.72 15.46 16.21
CA PHE A 118 10.32 16.77 16.04
C PHE A 118 11.46 16.76 15.02
N ASP A 119 12.40 15.80 15.12
CA ASP A 119 13.52 15.67 14.19
C ASP A 119 13.05 15.39 12.76
N ASN A 120 11.96 14.61 12.63
CA ASN A 120 11.39 14.32 11.32
C ASN A 120 10.70 15.55 10.69
N LEU A 121 10.08 16.41 11.49
CA LEU A 121 9.48 17.65 11.00
C LEU A 121 10.55 18.64 10.55
N LEU A 122 11.68 18.73 11.26
CA LEU A 122 12.78 19.62 10.89
C LEU A 122 13.51 19.19 9.61
N SER A 123 13.58 17.90 9.33
CA SER A 123 14.31 17.34 8.17
C SER A 123 13.50 17.32 6.87
N ASN A 124 12.18 17.50 6.91
CA ASN A 124 11.30 17.51 5.75
C ASN A 124 10.72 18.91 5.41
N CYS A 125 11.30 19.97 6.00
CA CYS A 125 11.05 21.37 5.63
C CYS A 125 12.05 21.86 4.58
#